data_AF-A0A1Q9CU72-F1
#
_entry.id   AF-A0A1Q9CU72-F1
#
_cell.length_a   1.000
_cell.length_b   1.000
_cell.length_c   1.000
_cell.angle_alpha   90.00
_cell.angle_beta   90.00
_cell.angle_gamma   90.00
#
_symmetry.space_group_name_H-M   'P 1'
#
loop_
_entity.id
_entity.type
_entity.pdbx_description
1 polymer ?
#
loop_
_entity_poly.entity_id
_entity_poly.type
_entity_poly.pdbx_seq_one_letter_code
_entity_poly.pdbx_strand_id
1 'polypeptide(L)'
;MDDYLEDEWMEDVLAQNAAWNTVAPTGDETQDPGLACINLADLLEAPRQLPLDCLLGLGNKEECELYSSAPEPYVGKSVQTELYGRLPWLLGLLVFLSVSSAILEFFDVLLQKHLIIAFYLTALVGCGGNAGSQAASLVLQALATGELVPTFADFWRVLRKELLVALGIAATLSLGIFGRILLFGGSAVDALAIALAMAVTVSFSVLFGASAPLLLQRAGADPAKVSGPLLSTVIDIAGVLVACLSAQLLEAVGAWDTMEKL
;
A
#
# COMPACT_ATOMS: atom_id res chain seq x y z
N MET A 1 -0.76 18.38 25.09
CA MET A 1 -1.01 18.87 23.72
C MET A 1 -0.91 17.66 22.79
N ASP A 2 -1.57 16.57 23.20
CA ASP A 2 -1.46 15.23 22.58
C ASP A 2 -2.88 14.67 22.35
N ASP A 3 -3.85 14.96 23.23
CA ASP A 3 -5.28 14.59 23.01
C ASP A 3 -5.90 15.20 21.74
N TYR A 4 -5.53 16.43 21.38
CA TYR A 4 -6.13 17.12 20.22
C TYR A 4 -5.75 16.52 18.86
N LEU A 5 -4.62 15.80 18.76
CA LEU A 5 -4.16 15.20 17.50
C LEU A 5 -4.69 13.77 17.31
N GLU A 6 -4.99 13.06 18.40
CA GLU A 6 -5.64 11.74 18.33
C GLU A 6 -7.11 11.88 17.91
N ASP A 7 -7.82 12.90 18.41
CA ASP A 7 -9.22 13.15 18.04
C ASP A 7 -9.39 13.53 16.56
N GLU A 8 -8.49 14.35 16.01
CA GLU A 8 -8.55 14.81 14.60
C GLU A 8 -8.28 13.65 13.62
N TRP A 9 -7.28 12.82 13.92
CA TRP A 9 -7.01 11.60 13.15
C TRP A 9 -8.13 10.57 13.27
N MET A 10 -8.75 10.49 14.46
CA MET A 10 -9.83 9.54 14.68
C MET A 10 -11.13 9.97 14.01
N GLU A 11 -11.41 11.27 13.98
CA GLU A 11 -12.48 11.84 13.17
C GLU A 11 -12.24 11.62 11.67
N ASP A 12 -11.01 11.72 11.16
CA ASP A 12 -10.70 11.46 9.75
C ASP A 12 -10.92 9.99 9.38
N VAL A 13 -10.51 9.04 10.22
CA VAL A 13 -10.75 7.60 10.02
C VAL A 13 -12.24 7.26 10.16
N LEU A 14 -12.95 7.91 11.09
CA LEU A 14 -14.40 7.76 11.24
C LEU A 14 -15.16 8.42 10.09
N ALA A 15 -14.68 9.52 9.53
CA ALA A 15 -15.23 10.18 8.34
C ALA A 15 -14.97 9.35 7.08
N GLN A 16 -13.80 8.72 6.98
CA GLN A 16 -13.52 7.72 5.95
C GLN A 16 -14.49 6.54 6.07
N ASN A 17 -14.67 5.98 7.27
CA ASN A 17 -15.64 4.89 7.54
C ASN A 17 -17.10 5.32 7.38
N ALA A 18 -17.46 6.56 7.67
CA ALA A 18 -18.79 7.11 7.43
C ALA A 18 -19.06 7.29 5.93
N ALA A 19 -18.04 7.70 5.16
CA ALA A 19 -18.11 7.71 3.70
C ALA A 19 -18.35 6.29 3.15
N TRP A 20 -17.73 5.25 3.74
CA TRP A 20 -18.04 3.84 3.42
C TRP A 20 -19.49 3.46 3.71
N ASN A 21 -20.11 4.00 4.78
CA ASN A 21 -21.51 3.72 5.12
C ASN A 21 -22.53 4.53 4.29
N THR A 22 -22.15 5.66 3.71
CA THR A 22 -23.07 6.49 2.89
C THR A 22 -23.20 6.04 1.43
N VAL A 23 -22.40 5.07 0.98
CA VAL A 23 -22.49 4.51 -0.38
C VAL A 23 -23.59 3.43 -0.48
N ALA A 24 -24.32 3.15 0.60
CA ALA A 24 -25.54 2.34 0.53
C ALA A 24 -26.65 3.13 -0.18
N PRO A 25 -27.12 2.73 -1.37
CA PRO A 25 -28.25 3.41 -2.01
C PRO A 25 -29.49 3.17 -1.16
N THR A 26 -30.10 4.26 -0.70
CA THR A 26 -31.41 4.22 -0.06
C THR A 26 -32.47 4.10 -1.15
N GLY A 27 -32.84 2.84 -1.46
CA GLY A 27 -34.06 2.50 -2.19
C GLY A 27 -34.07 2.76 -3.69
N ASP A 28 -34.13 1.71 -4.49
CA ASP A 28 -35.35 1.23 -5.15
C ASP A 28 -34.98 -0.01 -5.98
N GLU A 29 -35.81 -1.05 -5.93
CA GLU A 29 -35.60 -2.28 -6.71
C GLU A 29 -35.69 -1.95 -8.20
N THR A 30 -34.62 -2.20 -8.97
CA THR A 30 -34.69 -2.79 -10.33
C THR A 30 -33.30 -3.05 -10.95
N GLN A 31 -32.95 -4.34 -10.99
CA GLN A 31 -32.52 -5.05 -12.21
C GLN A 31 -31.14 -4.72 -12.85
N ASP A 32 -30.06 -5.36 -12.36
CA ASP A 32 -28.95 -5.83 -13.20
C ASP A 32 -28.24 -7.06 -12.55
N PRO A 33 -28.05 -8.22 -13.23
CA PRO A 33 -27.47 -9.42 -12.64
C PRO A 33 -25.97 -9.50 -12.93
N GLY A 34 -25.12 -8.99 -12.04
CA GLY A 34 -23.67 -9.16 -12.24
C GLY A 34 -22.73 -8.66 -11.15
N LEU A 35 -23.12 -7.66 -10.35
CA LEU A 35 -22.29 -7.12 -9.27
C LEU A 35 -23.13 -6.97 -8.00
N ALA A 36 -23.29 -8.06 -7.25
CA ALA A 36 -23.83 -7.98 -5.90
C ALA A 36 -22.76 -7.35 -4.99
N CYS A 37 -22.78 -6.02 -4.86
CA CYS A 37 -22.18 -5.38 -3.70
C CYS A 37 -23.02 -5.83 -2.49
N ILE A 38 -22.52 -6.81 -1.75
CA ILE A 38 -23.19 -7.29 -0.54
C ILE A 38 -23.25 -6.12 0.43
N ASN A 39 -24.46 -5.68 0.77
CA ASN A 39 -24.66 -4.55 1.67
C ASN A 39 -24.12 -4.92 3.06
N LEU A 40 -23.47 -4.01 3.77
CA LEU A 40 -22.91 -4.31 5.10
C LEU A 40 -24.02 -4.70 6.08
N ALA A 41 -25.23 -4.14 5.92
CA ALA A 41 -26.43 -4.57 6.63
C ALA A 41 -26.78 -6.03 6.33
N ASP A 42 -26.75 -6.46 5.05
CA ASP A 42 -26.99 -7.85 4.65
C ASP A 42 -25.93 -8.81 5.21
N LEU A 43 -24.67 -8.36 5.34
CA LEU A 43 -23.58 -9.12 5.96
C LEU A 43 -23.68 -9.23 7.49
N LEU A 44 -24.33 -8.25 8.14
CA LEU A 44 -24.61 -8.26 9.57
C LEU A 44 -25.90 -9.02 9.91
N GLU A 45 -26.86 -9.03 8.99
CA GLU A 45 -28.13 -9.76 9.09
C GLU A 45 -28.05 -11.20 8.57
N ALA A 46 -27.01 -11.54 7.81
CA ALA A 46 -26.73 -12.92 7.40
C ALA A 46 -26.69 -13.83 8.64
N PRO A 47 -27.60 -14.81 8.77
CA PRO A 47 -27.64 -15.66 9.96
C PRO A 47 -26.33 -16.44 10.03
N ARG A 48 -25.57 -16.30 11.12
CA ARG A 48 -24.25 -16.93 11.30
C ARG A 48 -24.32 -18.31 11.94
N GLN A 49 -25.52 -18.78 12.28
CA GLN A 49 -25.76 -20.06 12.94
C GLN A 49 -26.57 -20.94 12.00
N LEU A 50 -26.17 -22.21 11.93
CA LEU A 50 -26.88 -23.22 11.15
C LEU A 50 -28.36 -23.24 11.59
N PRO A 51 -29.33 -23.07 10.67
CA PRO A 51 -30.76 -23.12 11.01
C PRO A 51 -31.13 -24.42 11.75
N LEU A 52 -32.10 -24.35 12.67
CA LEU A 52 -32.49 -25.50 13.50
C LEU A 52 -33.02 -26.67 12.67
N ASP A 53 -33.70 -26.38 11.57
CA ASP A 53 -34.15 -27.33 10.55
C ASP A 53 -32.96 -28.00 9.83
N CYS A 54 -31.86 -27.29 9.56
CA CYS A 54 -30.62 -27.90 9.06
C CYS A 54 -29.98 -28.83 10.10
N LEU A 55 -29.97 -28.46 11.38
CA LEU A 55 -29.48 -29.32 12.47
C LEU A 55 -30.32 -30.58 12.65
N LEU A 56 -31.63 -30.49 12.42
CA LEU A 56 -32.58 -31.61 12.52
C LEU A 56 -32.68 -32.44 11.22
N GLY A 57 -31.94 -32.07 10.16
CA GLY A 57 -31.99 -32.74 8.86
C GLY A 57 -33.32 -32.55 8.11
N LEU A 58 -34.10 -31.54 8.49
CA LEU A 58 -35.38 -31.15 7.89
C LEU A 58 -35.24 -29.99 6.89
N GLY A 59 -34.10 -29.29 6.92
CA GLY A 59 -33.80 -28.15 6.05
C GLY A 59 -33.50 -28.56 4.61
N ASN A 60 -33.63 -27.62 3.68
CA ASN A 60 -33.26 -27.83 2.29
C ASN A 60 -31.75 -28.09 2.18
N LYS A 61 -31.35 -29.14 1.43
CA LYS A 61 -29.94 -29.52 1.26
C LYS A 61 -29.10 -28.37 0.71
N GLU A 62 -29.62 -27.63 -0.28
CA GLU A 62 -28.90 -26.50 -0.89
C GLU A 62 -28.68 -25.37 0.11
N GLU A 63 -29.67 -25.11 0.98
CA GLU A 63 -29.62 -24.08 2.01
C GLU A 63 -28.66 -24.48 3.13
N CYS A 64 -28.69 -25.74 3.58
CA CYS A 64 -27.76 -26.24 4.61
C CYS A 64 -26.32 -26.34 4.12
N GLU A 65 -26.09 -26.68 2.84
CA GLU A 65 -24.76 -26.65 2.21
C GLU A 65 -24.21 -25.21 2.14
N LEU A 66 -25.04 -24.23 1.78
CA LEU A 66 -24.67 -22.81 1.78
C LEU A 66 -24.22 -22.33 3.16
N TYR A 67 -24.95 -22.69 4.23
CA TYR A 67 -24.57 -22.34 5.60
C TYR A 67 -23.30 -23.07 6.09
N SER A 68 -23.13 -24.34 5.71
CA SER A 68 -21.95 -25.13 6.11
C SER A 68 -20.67 -24.70 5.38
N SER A 69 -20.82 -24.11 4.20
CA SER A 69 -19.72 -23.58 3.37
C SER A 69 -19.36 -22.14 3.70
N ALA A 70 -20.14 -21.47 4.57
CA ALA A 70 -19.82 -20.15 5.07
C ALA A 70 -18.48 -20.19 5.81
N PRO A 71 -17.53 -19.29 5.50
CA PRO A 71 -16.23 -19.29 6.15
C PRO A 71 -16.39 -19.12 7.66
N GLU A 72 -15.69 -19.95 8.44
CA GLU A 72 -15.73 -19.86 9.90
C GLU A 72 -15.43 -18.43 10.38
N PRO A 73 -16.13 -17.96 11.43
CA PRO A 73 -15.86 -16.67 12.04
C PRO A 73 -14.39 -16.56 12.40
N TYR A 74 -13.76 -15.41 12.13
CA TYR A 74 -12.33 -15.19 12.36
C TYR A 74 -11.89 -15.59 13.78
N VAL A 75 -12.66 -15.18 14.79
CA VAL A 75 -12.39 -15.49 16.21
C VAL A 75 -12.56 -16.97 16.54
N GLY A 76 -13.36 -17.70 15.74
CA GLY A 76 -13.57 -19.14 15.90
C GLY A 76 -12.47 -20.01 15.29
N LYS A 77 -11.64 -19.46 14.39
CA LYS A 77 -10.57 -20.21 13.74
C LYS A 77 -9.48 -20.56 14.76
N SER A 78 -9.03 -21.82 14.72
CA SER A 78 -7.85 -22.24 15.47
C SER A 78 -6.62 -21.40 15.06
N VAL A 79 -5.79 -21.05 16.04
CA VAL A 79 -4.50 -20.37 15.83
C VAL A 79 -3.65 -21.11 14.78
N GLN A 80 -3.70 -22.44 14.76
CA GLN A 80 -2.94 -23.24 13.79
C GLN A 80 -3.45 -23.02 12.36
N THR A 81 -4.77 -23.02 12.17
CA THR A 81 -5.38 -22.80 10.85
C THR A 81 -4.99 -21.44 10.28
N GLU A 82 -5.04 -20.39 11.10
CA GLU A 82 -4.68 -19.05 10.66
C GLU A 82 -3.17 -18.91 10.41
N LEU A 83 -2.34 -19.50 11.29
CA LEU A 83 -0.89 -19.51 11.15
C LEU A 83 -0.45 -20.18 9.84
N TYR A 84 -0.90 -21.41 9.59
CA TYR A 84 -0.53 -22.14 8.37
C TYR A 84 -1.16 -21.56 7.11
N GLY A 85 -2.28 -20.84 7.22
CA GLY A 85 -2.84 -20.06 6.11
C GLY A 85 -1.98 -18.86 5.71
N ARG A 86 -1.32 -18.20 6.66
CA ARG A 86 -0.50 -16.99 6.40
C ARG A 86 0.98 -17.28 6.15
N LEU A 87 1.54 -18.30 6.80
CA LEU A 87 2.97 -18.60 6.75
C LEU A 87 3.54 -18.73 5.33
N PRO A 88 2.95 -19.49 4.39
CA PRO A 88 3.51 -19.63 3.05
C PRO A 88 3.64 -18.29 2.33
N TRP A 89 2.62 -17.43 2.48
CA TRP A 89 2.60 -16.10 1.88
C TRP A 89 3.67 -15.18 2.49
N LEU A 90 3.75 -15.12 3.82
CA LEU A 90 4.72 -14.27 4.52
C LEU A 90 6.16 -14.72 4.29
N LEU A 91 6.41 -16.03 4.25
CA LEU A 91 7.73 -16.58 3.91
C LEU A 91 8.11 -16.25 2.47
N GLY A 92 7.16 -16.32 1.54
CA GLY A 92 7.37 -15.87 0.15
C GLY A 92 7.78 -14.41 0.07
N LEU A 93 7.08 -13.53 0.80
CA LEU A 93 7.43 -12.10 0.88
C LEU A 93 8.81 -11.87 1.51
N LEU A 94 9.18 -12.64 2.53
CA LEU A 94 10.51 -12.56 3.15
C LEU A 94 11.63 -12.91 2.16
N VAL A 95 11.46 -14.00 1.41
CA VAL A 95 12.41 -14.41 0.37
C VAL A 95 12.49 -13.34 -0.72
N PHE A 96 11.36 -12.76 -1.10
CA PHE A 96 11.35 -11.69 -2.10
C PHE A 96 12.03 -10.42 -1.59
N LEU A 97 11.77 -10.03 -0.34
CA LEU A 97 12.45 -8.90 0.31
C LEU A 97 13.96 -9.11 0.42
N SER A 98 14.45 -10.36 0.44
CA SER A 98 15.89 -10.64 0.54
C SER A 98 16.69 -10.11 -0.66
N VAL A 99 16.01 -9.78 -1.77
CA VAL A 99 16.60 -9.06 -2.91
C VAL A 99 17.15 -7.69 -2.49
N SER A 100 16.52 -6.98 -1.54
CA SER A 100 17.03 -5.69 -1.05
C SER A 100 18.38 -5.86 -0.37
N SER A 101 18.58 -6.94 0.39
CA SER A 101 19.85 -7.24 1.04
C SER A 101 20.96 -7.50 0.02
N ALA A 102 20.65 -8.23 -1.06
CA ALA A 102 21.62 -8.46 -2.14
C ALA A 102 22.03 -7.16 -2.86
N ILE A 103 21.10 -6.20 -3.00
CA ILE A 103 21.40 -4.87 -3.53
C ILE A 103 22.36 -4.12 -2.60
N LEU A 104 22.09 -4.13 -1.28
CA LEU A 104 22.97 -3.48 -0.31
C LEU A 104 24.38 -4.08 -0.32
N GLU A 105 24.50 -5.40 -0.40
CA GLU A 105 25.78 -6.10 -0.49
C GLU A 105 26.55 -5.71 -1.77
N PHE A 106 25.85 -5.57 -2.90
CA PHE A 106 26.46 -5.10 -4.15
C PHE A 106 27.06 -3.68 -4.02
N PHE A 107 26.46 -2.82 -3.20
CA PHE A 107 26.91 -1.46 -2.94
C PHE A 107 27.71 -1.30 -1.63
N ASP A 108 28.22 -2.37 -1.03
CA ASP A 108 28.90 -2.32 0.29
C ASP A 108 30.03 -1.29 0.34
N VAL A 109 30.89 -1.23 -0.67
CA VAL A 109 32.01 -0.25 -0.74
C VAL A 109 31.50 1.20 -0.74
N LEU A 110 30.37 1.47 -1.41
CA LEU A 110 29.75 2.80 -1.43
C LEU A 110 29.15 3.13 -0.05
N LEU A 111 28.47 2.17 0.56
CA LEU A 111 27.82 2.35 1.86
C LEU A 111 28.84 2.54 2.98
N GLN A 112 30.01 1.88 2.92
CA GLN A 112 31.10 2.08 3.88
C GLN A 112 31.67 3.51 3.83
N LYS A 113 31.67 4.14 2.66
CA LYS A 113 32.06 5.55 2.50
C LYS A 113 30.96 6.51 2.97
N HIS A 114 29.71 6.15 2.71
CA HIS A 114 28.54 7.02 2.93
C HIS A 114 27.48 6.33 3.81
N LEU A 115 27.85 6.02 5.06
CA LEU A 115 26.99 5.28 6.00
C LEU A 115 25.65 5.96 6.29
N ILE A 116 25.58 7.28 6.11
CA ILE A 116 24.35 8.04 6.31
C ILE A 116 23.21 7.53 5.42
N ILE A 117 23.48 7.01 4.22
CA ILE A 117 22.46 6.46 3.34
C ILE A 117 21.74 5.31 4.04
N ALA A 118 22.50 4.39 4.64
CA ALA A 118 21.97 3.23 5.36
C ALA A 118 21.08 3.65 6.53
N PHE A 119 21.43 4.73 7.25
CA PHE A 119 20.63 5.26 8.36
C PHE A 119 19.27 5.83 7.94
N TYR A 120 19.13 6.26 6.68
CA TYR A 120 17.89 6.83 6.16
C TYR A 120 17.10 5.89 5.23
N LEU A 121 17.59 4.67 4.98
CA LEU A 121 16.87 3.67 4.18
C LEU A 121 15.47 3.37 4.73
N THR A 122 15.35 3.20 6.05
CA THR A 122 14.05 2.92 6.68
C THR A 122 13.05 4.05 6.49
N ALA A 123 13.54 5.30 6.54
CA ALA A 123 12.70 6.48 6.30
C ALA A 123 12.25 6.57 4.84
N LEU A 124 13.16 6.33 3.89
CA LEU A 124 12.88 6.32 2.45
C LEU A 124 11.81 5.29 2.09
N VAL A 125 12.05 4.07 2.52
CA VAL A 125 11.24 2.91 2.21
C VAL A 125 9.89 2.98 2.91
N GLY A 126 9.86 3.41 4.18
CA GLY A 126 8.62 3.61 4.93
C GLY A 126 7.72 4.71 4.34
N CYS A 127 8.31 5.87 3.99
CA CYS A 127 7.54 6.94 3.33
C CYS A 127 7.03 6.50 1.95
N GLY A 128 7.87 5.80 1.18
CA GLY A 128 7.48 5.18 -0.08
C GLY A 128 6.30 4.24 0.10
N GLY A 129 6.42 3.23 0.97
CA GLY A 129 5.39 2.21 1.20
C GLY A 129 4.04 2.80 1.60
N ASN A 130 4.05 3.80 2.49
CA ASN A 130 2.84 4.50 2.93
C ASN A 130 2.18 5.27 1.78
N ALA A 131 2.96 6.04 1.01
CA ALA A 131 2.43 6.82 -0.12
C ALA A 131 1.86 5.92 -1.23
N GLY A 132 2.53 4.82 -1.54
CA GLY A 132 2.07 3.86 -2.54
C GLY A 132 0.81 3.11 -2.11
N SER A 133 0.75 2.69 -0.84
CA SER A 133 -0.43 2.02 -0.29
C SER A 133 -1.65 2.94 -0.24
N GLN A 134 -1.43 4.23 0.06
CA GLN A 134 -2.48 5.26 -0.01
C GLN A 134 -3.02 5.39 -1.45
N ALA A 135 -2.13 5.54 -2.44
CA ALA A 135 -2.52 5.63 -3.84
C ALA A 135 -3.27 4.39 -4.34
N ALA A 136 -2.78 3.19 -3.98
CA ALA A 136 -3.44 1.93 -4.32
C ALA A 136 -4.85 1.84 -3.72
N SER A 137 -5.02 2.25 -2.47
CA SER A 137 -6.31 2.19 -1.76
C SER A 137 -7.34 3.14 -2.40
N LEU A 138 -6.92 4.36 -2.76
CA LEU A 138 -7.78 5.34 -3.44
C LEU A 138 -8.24 4.84 -4.81
N VAL A 139 -7.33 4.25 -5.59
CA VAL A 139 -7.68 3.68 -6.90
C VAL A 139 -8.58 2.47 -6.75
N LEU A 140 -8.31 1.58 -5.80
CA LEU A 140 -9.17 0.43 -5.51
C LEU A 140 -10.59 0.87 -5.12
N GLN A 141 -10.72 1.92 -4.30
CA GLN A 141 -12.01 2.49 -3.93
C GLN A 141 -12.75 3.07 -5.15
N ALA A 142 -12.05 3.80 -6.02
CA ALA A 142 -12.65 4.35 -7.24
C ALA A 142 -13.06 3.24 -8.25
N LEU A 143 -12.37 2.10 -8.26
CA LEU A 143 -12.79 0.91 -8.99
C LEU A 143 -14.03 0.24 -8.37
N ALA A 144 -14.07 0.12 -7.05
CA ALA A 144 -15.17 -0.52 -6.32
C ALA A 144 -16.48 0.29 -6.39
N THR A 145 -16.39 1.62 -6.43
CA THR A 145 -17.53 2.54 -6.56
C THR A 145 -18.01 2.71 -8.00
N GLY A 146 -17.32 2.13 -8.98
CA GLY A 146 -17.64 2.28 -10.40
C GLY A 146 -17.33 3.65 -10.99
N GLU A 147 -16.64 4.53 -10.26
CA GLU A 147 -16.17 5.84 -10.76
C GLU A 147 -15.14 5.64 -11.90
N LEU A 148 -14.34 4.57 -11.81
CA LEU A 148 -13.33 4.22 -12.79
C LEU A 148 -13.71 2.95 -13.57
N VAL A 149 -13.66 3.06 -14.90
CA VAL A 149 -13.78 1.91 -15.81
C VAL A 149 -12.36 1.50 -16.24
N PRO A 150 -12.00 0.20 -16.31
CA PRO A 150 -10.65 -0.27 -16.67
C PRO A 150 -10.32 -0.13 -18.17
N THR A 151 -10.54 1.06 -18.74
CA THR A 151 -10.17 1.39 -20.11
C THR A 151 -8.71 1.87 -20.18
N PHE A 152 -8.08 1.75 -21.35
CA PHE A 152 -6.74 2.29 -21.55
C PHE A 152 -6.68 3.82 -21.39
N ALA A 153 -7.78 4.51 -21.71
CA ALA A 153 -7.90 5.95 -21.54
C ALA A 153 -7.94 6.33 -20.04
N ASP A 154 -8.70 5.59 -19.23
CA ASP A 154 -8.79 5.82 -17.79
C ASP A 154 -7.49 5.47 -17.07
N PHE A 155 -6.79 4.41 -17.49
CA PHE A 155 -5.46 4.10 -16.99
C PHE A 155 -4.50 5.30 -17.12
N TRP A 156 -4.40 5.88 -18.33
CA TRP A 156 -3.58 7.08 -18.54
C TRP A 156 -4.12 8.35 -17.90
N ARG A 157 -5.43 8.47 -17.72
CA ARG A 157 -6.03 9.58 -16.97
C ARG A 157 -5.60 9.53 -15.50
N VAL A 158 -5.69 8.36 -14.87
CA VAL A 158 -5.30 8.13 -13.48
C VAL A 158 -3.80 8.35 -13.31
N LEU A 159 -2.95 7.73 -14.13
CA LEU A 159 -1.50 7.90 -14.00
C LEU A 159 -1.02 9.33 -14.18
N ARG A 160 -1.67 10.13 -15.04
CA ARG A 160 -1.32 11.56 -15.18
C ARG A 160 -1.71 12.37 -13.96
N LYS A 161 -2.90 12.13 -13.39
CA LYS A 161 -3.34 12.76 -12.15
C LYS A 161 -2.39 12.39 -11.01
N GLU A 162 -2.13 11.10 -10.86
CA GLU A 162 -1.26 10.57 -9.80
C GLU A 162 0.19 11.00 -9.97
N LEU A 163 0.68 11.20 -11.19
CA LEU A 163 2.01 11.79 -11.40
C LEU A 163 2.11 13.21 -10.80
N LEU A 164 1.10 14.05 -10.98
CA LEU A 164 1.11 15.41 -10.42
C LEU A 164 1.01 15.38 -8.89
N VAL A 165 0.17 14.52 -8.34
CA VAL A 165 0.05 14.29 -6.89
C VAL A 165 1.38 13.79 -6.33
N ALA A 166 1.97 12.79 -6.99
CA ALA A 166 3.25 12.19 -6.62
C ALA A 166 4.37 13.23 -6.58
N LEU A 167 4.46 14.12 -7.58
CA LEU A 167 5.46 15.19 -7.60
C LEU A 167 5.29 16.17 -6.43
N GLY A 168 4.05 16.49 -6.05
CA GLY A 168 3.76 17.34 -4.89
C GLY A 168 4.16 16.68 -3.56
N ILE A 169 3.80 15.41 -3.37
CA ILE A 169 4.17 14.63 -2.19
C ILE A 169 5.70 14.45 -2.12
N ALA A 170 6.32 14.05 -3.23
CA ALA A 170 7.76 13.88 -3.36
C ALA A 170 8.51 15.16 -3.02
N ALA A 171 8.12 16.31 -3.59
CA ALA A 171 8.75 17.60 -3.28
C ALA A 171 8.65 17.95 -1.79
N THR A 172 7.48 17.74 -1.19
CA THR A 172 7.23 18.06 0.23
C THR A 172 8.05 17.16 1.16
N LEU A 173 8.04 15.85 0.93
CA LEU A 173 8.80 14.89 1.74
C LEU A 173 10.32 15.04 1.54
N SER A 174 10.77 15.29 0.31
CA SER A 174 12.18 15.57 0.02
C SER A 174 12.67 16.83 0.70
N LEU A 175 11.87 17.90 0.72
CA LEU A 175 12.22 19.13 1.45
C LEU A 175 12.25 18.87 2.97
N GLY A 176 11.27 18.11 3.49
CA GLY A 176 11.22 17.73 4.89
C GLY A 176 12.42 16.92 5.35
N ILE A 177 12.83 15.90 4.58
CA ILE A 177 14.00 15.07 4.93
C ILE A 177 15.30 15.84 4.75
N PHE A 178 15.40 16.70 3.74
CA PHE A 178 16.54 17.60 3.55
C PHE A 178 16.73 18.50 4.77
N GLY A 179 15.66 19.19 5.19
CA GLY A 179 15.68 20.04 6.39
C GLY A 179 16.01 19.24 7.65
N ARG A 180 15.41 18.06 7.82
CA ARG A 180 15.71 17.17 8.94
C ARG A 180 17.20 16.84 9.02
N ILE A 181 17.81 16.42 7.92
CA ILE A 181 19.23 16.03 7.91
C ILE A 181 20.12 17.22 8.33
N LEU A 182 19.86 18.41 7.79
CA LEU A 182 20.61 19.62 8.18
C LEU A 182 20.42 19.99 9.67
N LEU A 183 19.19 19.87 10.19
CA LEU A 183 18.89 20.16 11.59
C LEU A 183 19.60 19.21 12.58
N PHE A 184 19.79 17.95 12.18
CA PHE A 184 20.48 16.94 12.99
C PHE A 184 21.99 16.84 12.67
N GLY A 185 22.56 17.86 12.02
CA GLY A 185 24.02 17.98 11.83
C GLY A 185 24.60 17.18 10.66
N GLY A 186 23.76 16.68 9.75
CA GLY A 186 24.23 16.08 8.50
C GLY A 186 24.71 17.12 7.49
N SER A 187 25.55 16.70 6.54
CA SER A 187 26.06 17.59 5.49
C SER A 187 24.98 17.91 4.45
N ALA A 188 25.13 19.04 3.74
CA ALA A 188 24.23 19.41 2.65
C ALA A 188 24.25 18.40 1.48
N VAL A 189 25.40 17.75 1.25
CA VAL A 189 25.53 16.72 0.20
C VAL A 189 24.75 15.48 0.58
N ASP A 190 24.85 15.03 1.83
CA ASP A 190 24.09 13.88 2.32
C ASP A 190 22.58 14.17 2.30
N ALA A 191 22.20 15.38 2.71
CA ALA A 191 20.82 15.85 2.65
C ALA A 191 20.29 15.82 1.21
N LEU A 192 21.09 16.28 0.23
CA LEU A 192 20.73 16.26 -1.18
C LEU A 192 20.62 14.83 -1.73
N ALA A 193 21.55 13.95 -1.38
CA ALA A 193 21.52 12.55 -1.80
C ALA A 193 20.24 11.83 -1.37
N ILE A 194 19.88 12.00 -0.09
CA ILE A 194 18.70 11.37 0.49
C ILE A 194 17.42 12.04 -0.02
N ALA A 195 17.41 13.36 -0.20
CA ALA A 195 16.26 14.07 -0.76
C ALA A 195 15.98 13.68 -2.22
N LEU A 196 17.02 13.48 -3.03
CA LEU A 196 16.89 12.98 -4.40
C LEU A 196 16.35 11.56 -4.42
N ALA A 197 16.90 10.67 -3.58
CA ALA A 197 16.39 9.32 -3.44
C ALA A 197 14.91 9.31 -3.02
N MET A 198 14.53 10.14 -2.04
CA MET A 198 13.15 10.27 -1.57
C MET A 198 12.21 10.71 -2.69
N ALA A 199 12.62 11.68 -3.50
CA ALA A 199 11.78 12.20 -4.58
C ALA A 199 11.46 11.10 -5.59
N VAL A 200 12.48 10.34 -6.00
CA VAL A 200 12.35 9.27 -6.99
C VAL A 200 11.58 8.08 -6.41
N THR A 201 11.89 7.64 -5.19
CA THR A 201 11.23 6.50 -4.54
C THR A 201 9.75 6.78 -4.30
N VAL A 202 9.38 7.95 -3.78
CA VAL A 202 7.97 8.33 -3.54
C VAL A 202 7.23 8.45 -4.87
N SER A 203 7.84 9.07 -5.88
CA SER A 203 7.22 9.20 -7.20
C SER A 203 6.94 7.83 -7.83
N PHE A 204 7.93 6.94 -7.81
CA PHE A 204 7.76 5.56 -8.27
C PHE A 204 6.67 4.84 -7.47
N SER A 205 6.69 4.97 -6.15
CA SER A 205 5.76 4.30 -5.25
C SER A 205 4.30 4.66 -5.51
N VAL A 206 3.99 5.96 -5.63
CA VAL A 206 2.62 6.43 -5.91
C VAL A 206 2.13 5.92 -7.27
N LEU A 207 2.97 6.01 -8.31
CA LEU A 207 2.62 5.52 -9.64
C LEU A 207 2.44 4.00 -9.69
N PHE A 208 3.29 3.26 -8.97
CA PHE A 208 3.20 1.81 -8.88
C PHE A 208 1.95 1.40 -8.09
N GLY A 209 1.69 2.06 -6.96
CA GLY A 209 0.48 1.86 -6.16
C GLY A 209 -0.80 2.12 -6.93
N ALA A 210 -0.87 3.23 -7.66
CA ALA A 210 -2.02 3.56 -8.49
C ALA A 210 -2.21 2.62 -9.68
N SER A 211 -1.13 2.12 -10.28
CA SER A 211 -1.21 1.24 -11.45
C SER A 211 -1.56 -0.21 -11.10
N ALA A 212 -1.15 -0.71 -9.93
CA ALA A 212 -1.32 -2.13 -9.59
C ALA A 212 -2.78 -2.62 -9.63
N PRO A 213 -3.77 -1.96 -9.00
CA PRO A 213 -5.18 -2.40 -9.07
C PRO A 213 -5.74 -2.35 -10.50
N LEU A 214 -5.40 -1.31 -11.27
CA LEU A 214 -5.86 -1.13 -12.64
C LEU A 214 -5.34 -2.22 -13.58
N LEU A 215 -4.05 -2.57 -13.44
CA LEU A 215 -3.43 -3.63 -14.23
C LEU A 215 -4.03 -4.98 -13.91
N LEU A 216 -4.32 -5.24 -12.62
CA LEU A 216 -4.90 -6.51 -12.18
C LEU A 216 -6.33 -6.68 -12.71
N GLN A 217 -7.16 -5.65 -12.60
CA GLN A 217 -8.51 -5.66 -13.15
C GLN A 217 -8.50 -5.82 -14.67
N ARG A 218 -7.58 -5.14 -15.37
CA ARG A 218 -7.42 -5.28 -16.82
C ARG A 218 -6.97 -6.69 -17.24
N ALA A 219 -6.22 -7.38 -16.40
CA ALA A 219 -5.85 -8.78 -16.59
C ALA A 219 -7.00 -9.77 -16.27
N GLY A 220 -8.18 -9.27 -15.89
CA GLY A 220 -9.34 -10.08 -15.50
C GLY A 220 -9.22 -10.68 -14.09
N ALA A 221 -8.22 -10.25 -13.32
CA ALA A 221 -8.07 -10.63 -11.93
C ALA A 221 -8.75 -9.61 -11.01
N ASP A 222 -9.19 -10.09 -9.85
CA ASP A 222 -9.84 -9.24 -8.85
C ASP A 222 -8.85 -8.20 -8.30
N PRO A 223 -9.10 -6.89 -8.48
CA PRO A 223 -8.20 -5.83 -8.01
C PRO A 223 -8.03 -5.82 -6.49
N ALA A 224 -8.97 -6.36 -5.71
CA ALA A 224 -8.85 -6.49 -4.27
C ALA A 224 -7.75 -7.49 -3.85
N LYS A 225 -7.25 -8.31 -4.80
CA LYS A 225 -6.12 -9.21 -4.56
C LYS A 225 -4.77 -8.51 -4.56
N VAL A 226 -4.70 -7.21 -4.89
CA VAL A 226 -3.47 -6.43 -4.68
C VAL A 226 -3.20 -6.35 -3.18
N SER A 227 -2.29 -7.20 -2.69
CA SER A 227 -1.92 -7.16 -1.28
C SER A 227 -1.02 -5.95 -1.01
N GLY A 228 -1.42 -5.11 -0.06
CA GLY A 228 -0.59 -4.01 0.45
C GLY A 228 0.83 -4.45 0.87
N PRO A 229 1.00 -5.63 1.51
CA PRO A 229 2.33 -6.16 1.82
C PRO A 229 3.22 -6.40 0.58
N LEU A 230 2.70 -7.01 -0.49
CA LEU A 230 3.48 -7.22 -1.72
C LEU A 230 3.88 -5.90 -2.37
N LEU A 231 2.95 -4.94 -2.42
CA LEU A 231 3.20 -3.61 -2.94
C LEU A 231 4.37 -2.94 -2.19
N SER A 232 4.30 -2.99 -0.85
CA SER A 232 5.35 -2.45 0.02
C SER A 232 6.69 -3.15 -0.23
N THR A 233 6.73 -4.49 -0.32
CA THR A 233 7.99 -5.21 -0.62
C THR A 233 8.62 -4.79 -1.94
N VAL A 234 7.83 -4.54 -2.99
CA VAL A 234 8.36 -4.02 -4.27
C VAL A 234 8.94 -2.62 -4.09
N ILE A 235 8.25 -1.76 -3.33
CA ILE A 235 8.71 -0.41 -3.01
C ILE A 235 9.98 -0.45 -2.14
N ASP A 236 10.13 -1.41 -1.24
CA ASP A 236 11.33 -1.59 -0.42
C ASP A 236 12.55 -1.89 -1.30
N ILE A 237 12.42 -2.84 -2.22
CA ILE A 237 13.48 -3.22 -3.15
C ILE A 237 13.85 -2.03 -4.06
N ALA A 238 12.83 -1.37 -4.64
CA ALA A 238 13.05 -0.21 -5.50
C ALA A 238 13.64 0.98 -4.74
N GLY A 239 13.20 1.22 -3.50
CA GLY A 239 13.67 2.29 -2.64
C GLY A 239 15.14 2.13 -2.25
N VAL A 240 15.53 0.92 -1.86
CA VAL A 240 16.94 0.57 -1.60
C VAL A 240 17.80 0.78 -2.84
N LEU A 241 17.35 0.29 -4.01
CA LEU A 241 18.06 0.47 -5.26
C LEU A 241 18.25 1.95 -5.62
N VAL A 242 17.17 2.74 -5.56
CA VAL A 242 17.18 4.17 -5.87
C VAL A 242 18.08 4.94 -4.89
N ALA A 243 18.10 4.58 -3.61
CA ALA A 243 18.99 5.19 -2.62
C ALA A 243 20.46 4.98 -2.98
N CYS A 244 20.85 3.74 -3.28
CA CYS A 244 22.22 3.41 -3.69
C CYS A 244 22.60 4.10 -5.01
N LEU A 245 21.70 4.12 -6.01
CA LEU A 245 21.94 4.78 -7.28
C LEU A 245 22.08 6.31 -7.14
N SER A 246 21.28 6.93 -6.29
CA SER A 246 21.35 8.38 -6.03
C SER A 246 22.68 8.76 -5.41
N ALA A 247 23.17 7.94 -4.48
CA ALA A 247 24.49 8.13 -3.89
C ALA A 247 25.62 7.91 -4.89
N GLN A 248 25.56 6.83 -5.67
CA GLN A 248 26.57 6.55 -6.70
C GLN A 248 26.64 7.67 -7.75
N LEU A 249 25.50 8.23 -8.15
CA LEU A 249 25.43 9.36 -9.07
C LEU A 249 26.17 10.59 -8.50
N LEU A 250 25.92 10.92 -7.23
CA LEU A 250 26.55 12.07 -6.58
C LEU A 250 28.06 11.85 -6.34
N GLU A 251 28.51 10.60 -6.12
CA GLU A 251 29.93 10.27 -6.00
C GLU A 251 30.61 10.44 -7.37
N ALA A 252 29.96 9.99 -8.45
CA ALA A 252 30.47 10.11 -9.81
C ALA A 252 30.64 11.57 -10.29
N VAL A 253 29.81 12.49 -9.80
CA VAL A 253 29.95 13.94 -10.09
C VAL A 253 30.87 14.67 -9.11
N GLY A 254 31.49 13.95 -8.16
CA GLY A 254 32.41 14.53 -7.17
C GLY A 254 31.73 15.51 -6.20
N ALA A 255 30.44 15.33 -5.93
CA ALA A 255 29.67 16.26 -5.09
C ALA A 255 30.23 16.33 -3.66
N TRP A 256 30.64 15.18 -3.10
CA TRP A 256 31.27 15.11 -1.77
C TRP A 256 32.63 15.84 -1.76
N ASP A 257 33.51 15.59 -2.73
CA ASP A 257 34.83 16.24 -2.81
C ASP A 257 34.77 17.76 -3.07
N THR A 258 33.71 18.21 -3.75
CA THR A 258 33.53 19.62 -4.12
C THR A 258 32.97 20.43 -2.96
N MET A 259 32.02 19.89 -2.19
CA MET A 259 31.41 20.59 -1.08
C MET A 259 32.21 20.49 0.23
N GLU A 260 33.11 19.53 0.39
CA GLU A 260 34.05 19.52 1.53
C GLU A 260 35.08 20.65 1.47
N LYS A 261 35.26 21.25 0.27
CA LYS A 261 36.18 22.38 0.02
C LYS A 261 35.51 23.76 0.12
N LEU A 262 34.19 23.82 0.30
CA LEU A 262 33.39 25.05 0.40
C LEU A 262 33.02 25.32 1.85
#